data_AF-A0A255ZFB4-F1
#
_entry.id   AF-A0A255ZFB4-F1
#
_cell.length_a   1.000
_cell.length_b   1.000
_cell.length_c   1.000
_cell.angle_alpha   90.00
_cell.angle_beta   90.00
_cell.angle_gamma   90.00
#
_symmetry.space_group_name_H-M   'P 1'
#
loop_
_entity.id
_entity.type
_entity.pdbx_description
1 polymer ?
#
loop_
_entity_poly.entity_id
_entity_poly.type
_entity_poly.pdbx_seq_one_letter_code
_entity_poly.pdbx_strand_id
1 'polypeptide(L)'
;MGYHLRKFYKNDYYSVGFDFGSGTVIGYIVESKDNSGWKKFTIAEPTSGTYAELLNKAKYDNYFLDLTDLSEKETSFFKSIKKQLILGGPGYNPKRDNLYKKKFSEMYDAIIFIKTISVSDHVID
;
A
#
# COMPACT_ATOMS: atom_id res chain seq x y z
N MET A 1 11.66 -10.01 -4.97
CA MET A 1 11.48 -10.06 -6.44
C MET A 1 11.81 -8.73 -7.10
N GLY A 2 11.08 -7.63 -6.83
CA GLY A 2 11.27 -6.35 -7.53
C GLY A 2 12.70 -5.79 -7.54
N TYR A 3 13.47 -5.96 -6.46
CA TYR A 3 14.89 -5.58 -6.42
C TYR A 3 15.74 -6.27 -7.50
N HIS A 4 15.56 -7.58 -7.70
CA HIS A 4 16.33 -8.34 -8.70
C HIS A 4 15.90 -7.97 -10.12
N LEU A 5 14.61 -7.75 -10.34
CA LEU A 5 14.09 -7.27 -11.63
C LEU A 5 14.68 -5.90 -11.98
N ARG A 6 14.65 -4.95 -11.04
CA ARG A 6 15.28 -3.63 -11.24
C ARG A 6 16.79 -3.75 -11.48
N LYS A 7 17.49 -4.63 -10.78
CA LYS A 7 18.94 -4.85 -11.00
C LYS A 7 19.24 -5.44 -12.38
N PHE A 8 18.40 -6.35 -12.87
CA PHE A 8 18.59 -7.03 -14.15
C PHE A 8 18.22 -6.14 -15.34
N TYR A 9 17.00 -5.58 -15.33
CA TYR A 9 16.44 -4.80 -16.44
C TYR A 9 16.76 -3.30 -16.37
N LYS A 10 17.26 -2.79 -15.23
CA LYS A 10 17.69 -1.39 -15.06
C LYS A 10 16.56 -0.41 -15.43
N ASN A 11 16.78 0.40 -16.47
CA ASN A 11 15.85 1.41 -16.93
C ASN A 11 14.65 0.83 -17.71
N ASP A 12 14.75 -0.45 -18.13
CA ASP A 12 13.65 -1.16 -18.81
C ASP A 12 12.68 -1.80 -17.80
N TYR A 13 12.84 -1.53 -16.50
CA TYR A 13 11.93 -1.98 -15.45
C TYR A 13 11.31 -0.79 -14.73
N TYR A 14 10.00 -0.68 -14.90
CA TYR A 14 9.17 0.35 -14.27
C TYR A 14 8.25 -0.31 -13.23
N SER A 15 8.44 0.00 -11.94
CA SER A 15 7.61 -0.54 -10.86
C SER A 15 6.51 0.41 -10.43
N VAL A 16 5.27 -0.06 -10.51
CA VAL A 16 4.09 0.65 -10.01
C VAL A 16 3.70 0.08 -8.66
N GLY A 17 3.63 0.93 -7.65
CA GLY A 17 3.11 0.63 -6.33
C GLY A 17 1.61 0.87 -6.23
N PHE A 18 0.99 0.24 -5.25
CA PHE A 18 -0.39 0.49 -4.87
C PHE A 18 -0.44 0.93 -3.41
N ASP A 19 -1.23 1.96 -3.12
CA ASP A 19 -1.50 2.40 -1.75
C ASP A 19 -2.94 2.94 -1.64
N PHE A 20 -3.47 2.98 -0.42
CA PHE A 20 -4.86 3.40 -0.21
C PHE A 20 -5.06 4.15 1.11
N GLY A 21 -6.12 4.96 1.16
CA GLY A 21 -6.46 5.76 2.34
C GLY A 21 -7.27 4.98 3.38
N SER A 22 -8.49 4.61 3.02
CA SER A 22 -9.46 3.95 3.90
C SER A 22 -10.16 2.80 3.17
N GLY A 23 -11.02 2.08 3.88
CA GLY A 23 -11.89 1.08 3.25
C GLY A 23 -11.94 -0.26 3.98
N THR A 24 -12.45 -1.27 3.29
CA THR A 24 -12.55 -2.63 3.83
C THR A 24 -11.45 -3.52 3.28
N VAL A 25 -10.71 -4.15 4.17
CA VAL A 25 -9.65 -5.12 3.86
C VAL A 25 -10.02 -6.50 4.40
N ILE A 26 -9.44 -7.55 3.82
CA ILE A 26 -9.57 -8.91 4.32
C ILE A 26 -8.31 -9.37 5.04
N GLY A 27 -8.47 -10.29 5.98
CA GLY A 27 -7.38 -10.97 6.64
C GLY A 27 -7.75 -12.35 7.13
N TYR A 28 -6.84 -13.29 6.99
CA TYR A 28 -6.97 -14.64 7.51
C TYR A 28 -6.53 -14.67 8.97
N ILE A 29 -7.47 -14.95 9.87
CA ILE A 29 -7.23 -15.00 11.31
C ILE A 29 -7.25 -16.45 11.77
N VAL A 30 -6.25 -16.83 12.58
CA VAL A 30 -6.21 -18.11 13.27
C VAL A 30 -6.46 -17.85 14.75
N GLU A 31 -7.65 -18.21 15.25
CA GLU A 31 -7.99 -18.13 16.68
C GLU A 31 -7.82 -19.49 17.36
N SER A 32 -8.23 -20.57 16.68
CA SER A 32 -7.96 -21.95 17.03
C SER A 32 -7.96 -22.83 15.76
N LYS A 33 -7.68 -24.14 15.91
CA LYS A 33 -7.63 -25.09 14.78
C LYS A 33 -8.95 -25.16 14.00
N ASP A 34 -10.09 -24.98 14.69
CA ASP A 34 -11.44 -25.09 14.12
C ASP A 34 -12.13 -23.72 13.95
N ASN A 35 -11.48 -22.63 14.38
CA ASN A 35 -12.01 -21.27 14.28
C ASN A 35 -10.98 -20.35 13.61
N SER A 36 -10.60 -20.72 12.39
CA SER A 36 -9.76 -19.94 11.50
C SER A 36 -10.55 -19.57 10.24
N GLY A 37 -10.30 -18.39 9.69
CA GLY A 37 -11.03 -17.94 8.51
C GLY A 37 -10.73 -16.51 8.06
N TRP A 38 -11.21 -16.19 6.87
CA TRP A 38 -11.18 -14.84 6.32
C TRP A 38 -12.18 -13.95 7.06
N LYS A 39 -11.69 -12.82 7.58
CA LYS A 39 -12.49 -11.79 8.23
C LYS A 39 -12.31 -10.46 7.50
N LYS A 40 -13.37 -9.65 7.46
CA LYS A 40 -13.35 -8.27 6.93
C LYS A 40 -13.01 -7.31 8.06
N PHE A 41 -12.18 -6.31 7.77
CA PHE A 41 -11.79 -5.25 8.69
C PHE A 41 -11.97 -3.90 8.02
N THR A 42 -12.45 -2.92 8.79
CA THR A 42 -12.63 -1.55 8.31
C THR A 42 -11.48 -0.68 8.79
N ILE A 43 -10.82 -0.02 7.84
CA ILE A 43 -9.89 1.07 8.07
C ILE A 43 -10.67 2.36 7.82
N ALA A 44 -11.08 3.03 8.88
CA ALA A 44 -11.96 4.20 8.78
C ALA A 44 -11.24 5.41 8.16
N GLU A 45 -9.96 5.59 8.51
CA GLU A 45 -9.14 6.73 8.12
C GLU A 45 -7.73 6.27 7.73
N PRO A 46 -7.01 7.03 6.90
CA PRO A 46 -5.60 6.78 6.61
C PRO A 46 -4.80 6.61 7.90
N THR A 47 -3.96 5.57 7.93
CA THR A 47 -3.15 5.30 9.12
C THR A 47 -2.15 6.44 9.33
N SER A 48 -2.14 7.05 10.51
CA SER A 48 -1.29 8.21 10.79
C SER A 48 0.20 7.90 10.66
N GLY A 49 0.96 8.86 10.13
CA GLY A 49 2.39 8.74 9.87
C GLY A 49 2.75 7.90 8.64
N THR A 50 1.76 7.54 7.82
CA THR A 50 1.98 6.84 6.55
C THR A 50 2.05 7.79 5.35
N TYR A 51 2.47 7.29 4.20
CA TYR A 51 2.30 8.00 2.93
C TYR A 51 0.82 8.26 2.62
N ALA A 52 -0.03 7.27 2.84
CA ALA A 52 -1.47 7.37 2.64
C ALA A 52 -2.11 8.57 3.35
N GLU A 53 -1.65 8.95 4.55
CA GLU A 53 -2.15 10.13 5.27
C GLU A 53 -2.00 11.44 4.48
N LEU A 54 -0.89 11.62 3.75
CA LEU A 54 -0.71 12.79 2.88
C LEU A 54 -1.43 12.60 1.54
N LEU A 55 -1.28 11.42 0.93
CA LEU A 55 -1.87 11.12 -0.37
C LEU A 55 -3.40 11.24 -0.36
N ASN A 56 -4.05 10.94 0.77
CA ASN A 56 -5.49 11.06 0.97
C ASN A 56 -6.00 12.52 0.99
N LYS A 57 -5.10 13.50 1.19
CA LYS A 57 -5.43 14.94 1.19
C LYS A 57 -5.48 15.53 -0.23
N ALA A 58 -5.10 14.76 -1.24
CA ALA A 58 -5.22 15.20 -2.62
C ALA A 58 -6.68 15.50 -2.99
N LYS A 59 -6.88 16.41 -3.94
CA LYS A 59 -8.20 16.77 -4.46
C LYS A 59 -8.90 15.59 -5.16
N TYR A 60 -8.12 14.66 -5.70
CA TYR A 60 -8.60 13.52 -6.46
C TYR A 60 -8.72 12.29 -5.56
N ASP A 61 -9.79 11.52 -5.76
CA ASP A 61 -10.00 10.30 -4.99
C ASP A 61 -9.15 9.14 -5.51
N ASN A 62 -8.96 9.04 -6.82
CA ASN A 62 -8.14 8.00 -7.43
C ASN A 62 -7.19 8.64 -8.43
N TYR A 63 -5.90 8.34 -8.34
CA TYR A 63 -4.92 8.90 -9.24
C TYR A 63 -3.69 8.02 -9.41
N PHE A 64 -3.05 8.19 -10.55
CA PHE A 64 -1.71 7.68 -10.83
C PHE A 64 -0.72 8.83 -10.64
N LEU A 65 0.35 8.59 -9.89
CA LEU A 65 1.41 9.55 -9.64
C LEU A 65 2.74 8.97 -10.13
N ASP A 66 3.29 9.56 -11.18
CA ASP A 66 4.66 9.27 -11.64
C ASP A 66 5.65 9.95 -10.70
N LEU A 67 6.48 9.17 -10.01
CA LEU A 67 7.49 9.66 -9.08
C LEU A 67 8.79 10.09 -9.78
N THR A 68 8.94 9.79 -11.08
CA THR A 68 10.10 10.17 -11.88
C THR A 68 10.01 11.60 -12.41
N ASP A 69 8.81 12.18 -12.43
CA ASP A 69 8.53 13.54 -12.93
C ASP A 69 7.94 14.44 -11.82
N LEU A 70 8.68 14.56 -10.71
CA LEU A 70 8.27 15.35 -9.54
C LEU A 70 9.14 16.58 -9.34
N SER A 71 8.57 17.62 -8.73
CA SER A 71 9.37 18.75 -8.23
C SER A 71 10.33 18.30 -7.12
N GLU A 72 11.33 19.13 -6.81
CA GLU A 72 12.33 18.82 -5.77
C GLU A 72 11.70 18.62 -4.38
N LYS A 73 10.67 19.43 -4.06
CA LYS A 73 9.95 19.34 -2.78
C LYS A 73 9.19 18.02 -2.66
N GLU A 74 8.47 17.63 -3.71
CA GLU A 74 7.72 16.36 -3.76
C GLU A 74 8.68 15.17 -3.71
N THR A 75 9.77 15.25 -4.46
CA THR A 75 10.86 14.27 -4.43
C THR A 75 11.41 14.05 -3.02
N SER A 76 11.62 15.12 -2.25
CA SER A 76 12.09 15.02 -0.86
C SER A 76 11.12 14.25 0.04
N PHE A 77 9.82 14.48 -0.12
CA PHE A 77 8.79 13.73 0.61
C PHE A 77 8.88 12.22 0.33
N PHE A 78 8.94 11.80 -0.95
CA PHE A 78 8.98 10.38 -1.31
C PHE A 78 10.33 9.70 -1.03
N LYS A 79 11.42 10.47 -0.90
CA LYS A 79 12.73 10.01 -0.43
C LYS A 79 12.83 9.87 1.10
N SER A 80 11.91 10.48 1.85
CA SER A 80 11.88 10.36 3.30
C SER A 80 11.34 9.00 3.73
N ILE A 81 11.82 8.45 4.84
CA ILE A 81 11.28 7.19 5.39
C ILE A 81 9.92 7.49 6.02
N LYS A 82 8.86 6.87 5.51
CA LYS A 82 7.52 6.88 6.13
C LYS A 82 7.01 5.46 6.33
N LYS A 83 5.93 5.32 7.09
CA LYS A 83 5.25 4.03 7.23
C LYS A 83 4.38 3.76 6.00
N GLN A 84 4.22 2.49 5.67
CA GLN A 84 3.21 2.01 4.72
C GLN A 84 2.47 0.85 5.38
N LEU A 85 1.16 0.80 5.22
CA LEU A 85 0.37 -0.37 5.54
C LEU A 85 0.58 -1.43 4.46
N ILE A 86 1.19 -2.57 4.82
CA ILE A 86 1.44 -3.65 3.87
C ILE A 86 0.57 -4.85 4.25
N LEU A 87 -0.21 -5.31 3.28
CA LEU A 87 -1.02 -6.52 3.38
C LEU A 87 -0.31 -7.63 2.60
N GLY A 88 0.17 -8.65 3.30
CA GLY A 88 0.79 -9.83 2.69
C GLY A 88 -0.27 -10.84 2.23
N GLY A 89 0.17 -12.06 1.87
CA GLY A 89 -0.74 -13.15 1.49
C GLY A 89 -1.88 -13.41 2.49
N PRO A 90 -1.63 -13.44 3.82
CA PRO A 90 -2.70 -13.58 4.82
C PRO A 90 -3.59 -12.35 5.01
N GLY A 91 -3.35 -11.24 4.31
CA GLY A 91 -4.10 -10.00 4.47
C GLY A 91 -3.81 -9.25 5.78
N TYR A 92 -4.79 -8.45 6.22
CA TYR A 92 -4.68 -7.59 7.40
C TYR A 92 -4.84 -8.38 8.70
N ASN A 93 -3.95 -8.16 9.67
CA ASN A 93 -4.10 -8.76 10.99
C ASN A 93 -4.10 -7.68 12.08
N PRO A 94 -5.23 -7.41 12.76
CA PRO A 94 -5.29 -6.35 13.78
C PRO A 94 -4.43 -6.62 15.02
N LYS A 95 -4.00 -7.88 15.23
CA LYS A 95 -3.13 -8.27 16.34
C LYS A 95 -1.64 -8.14 16.02
N ARG A 96 -1.28 -7.71 14.80
CA ARG A 96 0.11 -7.54 14.35
C ARG A 96 0.35 -6.11 13.89
N ASP A 97 1.61 -5.67 13.97
CA ASP A 97 2.02 -4.46 13.29
C ASP A 97 2.09 -4.74 11.78
N ASN A 98 1.22 -4.09 11.02
CA ASN A 98 1.17 -4.18 9.56
C ASN A 98 1.91 -3.00 8.90
N LEU A 99 2.56 -2.14 9.70
CA LEU A 99 3.24 -0.93 9.22
C LEU A 99 4.72 -1.17 9.03
N TYR A 100 5.21 -0.84 7.83
CA TYR A 100 6.62 -0.97 7.48
C TYR A 100 7.21 0.38 7.14
N LYS A 101 8.38 0.69 7.72
CA LYS A 101 9.14 1.89 7.39
C LYS A 101 9.92 1.68 6.10
N LYS A 102 9.59 2.43 5.05
CA LYS A 102 10.27 2.35 3.74
C LYS A 102 10.29 3.73 3.07
N LYS A 103 11.08 3.85 2.01
CA LYS A 103 11.05 4.99 1.09
C LYS A 103 10.34 4.58 -0.19
N PHE A 104 9.26 5.25 -0.55
CA PHE A 104 8.52 4.95 -1.77
C PHE A 104 9.37 5.10 -3.02
N SER A 105 10.22 6.13 -3.08
CA SER A 105 11.13 6.35 -4.22
C SER A 105 12.17 5.24 -4.43
N GLU A 106 12.42 4.38 -3.45
CA GLU A 106 13.34 3.23 -3.61
C GLU A 106 12.60 1.97 -4.07
N MET A 107 11.27 1.95 -3.98
CA MET A 107 10.44 0.79 -4.29
C MET A 107 9.72 0.92 -5.63
N TYR A 108 9.29 2.14 -5.97
CA TYR A 108 8.36 2.40 -7.06
C TYR A 108 8.81 3.59 -7.89
N ASP A 109 8.59 3.50 -9.20
CA ASP A 109 8.70 4.62 -10.12
C ASP A 109 7.37 5.38 -10.21
N ALA A 110 6.25 4.71 -9.92
CA ALA A 110 4.93 5.36 -9.80
C ALA A 110 4.05 4.71 -8.74
N ILE A 111 2.98 5.40 -8.36
CA ILE A 111 1.99 4.92 -7.40
C ILE A 111 0.59 5.07 -7.99
N ILE A 112 -0.21 4.02 -7.89
CA ILE A 112 -1.67 4.11 -7.98
C ILE A 112 -2.19 4.30 -6.55
N PHE A 113 -2.82 5.44 -6.29
CA PHE A 113 -3.47 5.71 -5.02
C PHE A 113 -4.99 5.65 -5.16
N ILE A 114 -5.63 4.92 -4.25
CA ILE A 114 -7.10 4.84 -4.15
C ILE A 114 -7.52 5.32 -2.77
N LYS A 115 -8.34 6.38 -2.71
CA LYS A 115 -8.76 6.96 -1.43
C LYS A 115 -9.56 5.99 -0.57
N THR A 116 -10.47 5.22 -1.19
CA THR A 116 -11.30 4.24 -0.48
C THR A 116 -11.39 2.94 -1.27
N ILE A 117 -11.01 1.83 -0.63
CA ILE A 117 -11.08 0.49 -1.22
C ILE A 117 -12.24 -0.34 -0.63
N SER A 118 -12.70 -1.33 -1.37
CA SER A 118 -13.62 -2.36 -0.90
C SER A 118 -13.06 -3.74 -1.19
N VAL A 119 -13.67 -4.76 -0.57
CA VAL A 119 -13.36 -6.15 -0.89
C VAL A 119 -14.04 -6.50 -2.21
N SER A 120 -13.35 -7.26 -3.06
CA SER A 120 -13.93 -7.81 -4.28
C SER A 120 -15.20 -8.62 -3.98
N ASP A 121 -16.23 -8.45 -4.80
CA ASP A 121 -17.46 -9.24 -4.73
C ASP A 121 -17.29 -10.66 -5.34
N HIS A 122 -16.14 -10.92 -5.97
CA HIS A 122 -15.82 -12.26 -6.47
C HIS A 122 -15.33 -13.16 -5.33
N VAL A 123 -16.07 -14.25 -5.10
CA VAL A 123 -15.58 -15.41 -4.36
C VAL A 123 -14.59 -16.13 -5.28
N ILE A 124 -13.33 -16.20 -4.86
CA ILE A 124 -12.35 -17.08 -5.50
C ILE A 124 -12.58 -18.46 -4.89
N ASP A 125 -13.33 -19.30 -5.59
CA ASP A 125 -13.49 -20.74 -5.27
C ASP A 125 -12.18 -21.51 -5.47
#